data_AF-A0A8T4VP58-F1
#
_entry.id   AF-A0A8T4VP58-F1
#
_cell.length_a   1.000
_cell.length_b   1.000
_cell.length_c   1.000
_cell.angle_alpha   90.00
_cell.angle_beta   90.00
_cell.angle_gamma   90.00
#
_symmetry.space_group_name_H-M   'P 1'
#
loop_
_entity.id
_entity.type
_entity.pdbx_description
1 polymer ?
#
loop_
_entity_poly.entity_id
_entity_poly.type
_entity_poly.pdbx_seq_one_letter_code
_entity_poly.pdbx_strand_id
1 'polypeptide(L)' 'MSRAGKTGDSTTLSRYDATLLAIPGVFLGTIATAIVIDVDPLLGLGSAALVSGLLMVDSLFLNPPAEIDSP' A
#
# COMPACT_ATOMS: atom_id res chain seq x y z
N MET A 1 -24.68 -24.75 20.85
CA MET A 1 -23.22 -25.01 20.91
C MET A 1 -22.52 -23.90 20.15
N SER A 2 -21.78 -23.07 20.87
CA SER A 2 -21.12 -21.86 20.38
C SER A 2 -19.91 -22.23 19.53
N ARG A 3 -19.92 -21.89 18.23
CA ARG A 3 -18.66 -21.77 17.47
C ARG A 3 -18.27 -20.30 17.58
N ALA A 4 -17.40 -20.03 18.54
CA ALA A 4 -16.64 -18.80 18.61
C ALA A 4 -16.06 -18.54 17.21
N GLY A 5 -16.55 -17.49 16.55
CA GLY A 5 -15.87 -16.92 15.41
C GLY A 5 -14.44 -16.67 15.86
N LYS A 6 -13.48 -17.30 15.20
CA LYS A 6 -12.06 -17.20 15.50
C LYS A 6 -11.61 -15.77 15.20
N THR A 7 -11.82 -14.87 16.15
CA THR A 7 -11.24 -13.52 16.25
C THR A 7 -9.77 -13.59 16.68
N GLY A 8 -9.01 -14.50 16.08
CA GLY A 8 -7.68 -14.87 16.56
C GLY A 8 -6.81 -15.54 15.51
N ASP A 9 -6.74 -14.96 14.32
CA ASP A 9 -5.52 -15.01 13.51
C ASP A 9 -5.02 -13.57 13.36
N SER A 10 -4.16 -13.22 14.30
CA SER A 10 -3.53 -11.92 14.45
C SER A 10 -2.52 -11.66 13.33
N THR A 11 -2.73 -10.55 12.61
CA THR A 11 -1.65 -9.63 12.22
C THR A 11 -0.69 -10.08 11.12
N THR A 12 -1.16 -10.76 10.08
CA THR A 12 -0.44 -10.76 8.80
C THR A 12 -1.16 -9.80 7.87
N LEU A 13 -0.71 -8.53 7.82
CA LEU A 13 -1.16 -7.58 6.81
C LEU A 13 -1.06 -8.27 5.44
N SER A 14 -2.19 -8.45 4.76
CA SER A 14 -2.18 -8.96 3.40
C SER A 14 -1.35 -8.00 2.55
N ARG A 15 -0.59 -8.49 1.57
CA ARG A 15 0.18 -7.62 0.67
C ARG A 15 -0.71 -6.62 -0.06
N TYR A 16 -1.98 -6.98 -0.32
CA TYR A 16 -2.98 -6.04 -0.84
C TYR A 16 -3.26 -4.90 0.14
N ASP A 17 -3.46 -5.20 1.42
CA ASP A 17 -3.70 -4.19 2.46
C ASP A 17 -2.48 -3.28 2.64
N ALA A 18 -1.27 -3.86 2.57
CA ALA A 18 -0.03 -3.09 2.62
C ALA A 18 0.12 -2.15 1.41
N THR A 19 -0.24 -2.61 0.20
CA THR A 19 -0.20 -1.78 -1.02
C THR A 19 -1.25 -0.68 -0.99
N LEU A 20 -2.47 -1.00 -0.56
CA LEU A 20 -3.55 -0.03 -0.34
C LEU A 20 -3.19 1.03 0.69
N LEU A 21 -2.36 0.69 1.69
CA LEU A 21 -1.87 1.64 2.69
C LEU A 21 -0.60 2.39 2.22
N ALA A 22 0.22 1.77 1.36
CA ALA A 22 1.42 2.39 0.81
C ALA A 22 1.09 3.57 -0.10
N ILE A 23 0.06 3.46 -0.95
CA ILE A 23 -0.35 4.54 -1.87
C ILE A 23 -0.64 5.87 -1.11
N PRO A 24 -1.57 5.93 -0.14
CA PRO A 24 -1.81 7.15 0.61
C PRO A 24 -0.58 7.58 1.42
N GLY A 25 0.23 6.63 1.91
CA GLY A 25 1.49 6.91 2.58
C GLY A 25 2.49 7.66 1.69
N VAL A 26 2.64 7.24 0.44
CA VAL A 26 3.50 7.91 -0.56
C VAL A 26 3.02 9.34 -0.79
N PHE A 27 1.72 9.55 -1.04
CA PHE A 27 1.19 10.90 -1.24
C PHE A 27 1.40 11.81 -0.04
N LEU A 28 1.12 11.33 1.17
CA LEU A 28 1.34 12.11 2.41
C LEU A 28 2.82 12.41 2.61
N GLY A 29 3.70 11.42 2.40
CA GLY A 29 5.15 11.58 2.50
C GLY A 29 5.68 12.59 1.48
N THR A 30 5.17 12.57 0.25
CA THR A 30 5.58 13.52 -0.79
C THR A 30 5.10 14.93 -0.49
N ILE A 31 3.87 15.12 0.00
CA ILE A 31 3.37 16.44 0.43
C ILE A 31 4.21 16.97 1.61
N ALA A 32 4.43 16.15 2.64
CA ALA A 32 5.25 16.54 3.79
C ALA A 32 6.67 16.91 3.36
N THR A 33 7.26 16.13 2.45
CA THR A 33 8.58 16.41 1.88
C THR A 33 8.56 17.74 1.12
N ALA A 34 7.63 17.93 0.18
CA ALA A 34 7.52 19.15 -0.62
C ALA A 34 7.43 20.42 0.24
N ILE A 35 6.72 20.36 1.37
CA ILE A 35 6.66 21.46 2.35
C ILE A 35 8.04 21.74 2.98
N VAL A 36 8.79 20.70 3.33
CA VAL A 36 10.11 20.83 3.98
C VAL A 36 11.18 21.35 3.02
N ILE A 37 11.15 20.93 1.76
CA ILE A 37 12.16 21.29 0.74
C ILE A 37 11.73 22.44 -0.18
N ASP A 38 10.56 23.05 0.06
CA ASP A 38 9.98 24.15 -0.71
C ASP A 38 9.98 23.89 -2.23
N VAL A 39 9.51 22.70 -2.61
CA VAL A 39 9.40 22.28 -4.02
C VAL A 39 7.95 22.39 -4.46
N ASP A 40 7.73 22.67 -5.75
CA ASP A 40 6.41 22.71 -6.37
C ASP A 40 5.60 21.43 -6.03
N PRO A 41 4.48 21.57 -5.29
CA PRO A 41 3.64 20.44 -4.92
C PRO A 41 3.13 19.65 -6.13
N LEU A 42 2.99 20.29 -7.30
CA LEU A 42 2.54 19.63 -8.52
C LEU A 42 3.57 18.59 -9.03
N LEU A 43 4.86 18.94 -8.96
CA LEU A 43 5.95 18.01 -9.27
C LEU A 43 6.00 16.87 -8.26
N GLY A 44 5.76 17.19 -6.98
CA GLY A 44 5.60 16.20 -5.91
C GLY A 44 4.49 15.21 -6.23
N LEU A 45 3.25 15.68 -6.45
CA LEU A 45 2.11 14.83 -6.78
C LEU A 45 2.36 13.99 -8.04
N GLY A 46 2.97 14.56 -9.08
CA GLY A 46 3.32 13.84 -10.30
C GLY A 46 4.25 12.65 -10.01
N SER A 47 5.29 12.86 -9.20
CA SER A 47 6.20 11.78 -8.80
C SER A 47 5.52 10.73 -7.91
N ALA A 48 4.67 11.17 -6.96
CA ALA A 48 3.91 10.27 -6.09
C ALA A 48 2.94 9.38 -6.89
N ALA A 49 2.29 9.94 -7.91
CA ALA A 49 1.41 9.21 -8.81
C ALA A 49 2.18 8.14 -9.61
N LEU A 50 3.38 8.48 -10.12
CA LEU A 50 4.22 7.51 -10.82
C LEU A 50 4.65 6.35 -9.90
N VAL A 51 5.13 6.65 -8.69
CA VAL A 51 5.53 5.62 -7.71
C VAL A 51 4.34 4.74 -7.33
N SER A 52 3.17 5.33 -7.09
CA SER A 52 1.95 4.59 -6.75
C SER A 52 1.49 3.69 -7.89
N GLY A 53 1.57 4.16 -9.14
CA GLY A 53 1.29 3.35 -10.32
C GLY A 53 2.24 2.16 -10.46
N LEU A 54 3.53 2.36 -10.22
CA LEU A 54 4.52 1.28 -10.22
C LEU A 54 4.25 0.25 -9.12
N LEU A 55 3.94 0.69 -7.90
CA LEU A 55 3.55 -0.20 -6.80
C LEU A 55 2.33 -1.03 -7.15
N MET A 56 1.34 -0.42 -7.81
CA MET A 56 0.14 -1.13 -8.24
C MET A 56 0.45 -2.16 -9.34
N VAL A 57 1.28 -1.81 -10.33
CA VAL A 57 1.71 -2.74 -11.37
C VAL A 57 2.51 -3.91 -10.77
N ASP A 58 3.42 -3.64 -9.84
CA ASP A 58 4.20 -4.68 -9.16
C ASP A 58 3.28 -5.64 -8.41
N SER A 59 2.35 -5.09 -7.62
CA SER A 59 1.44 -5.88 -6.78
C SER A 59 0.41 -6.69 -7.56
N LEU A 60 0.05 -6.25 -8.77
CA LEU A 60 -0.94 -6.94 -9.60
C LEU A 60 -0.33 -7.91 -10.61
N PHE A 61 0.85 -7.60 -11.16
CA PHE A 61 1.37 -8.31 -12.33
C PHE A 61 2.74 -8.97 -12.11
N LEU A 62 3.64 -8.33 -11.36
CA LEU A 62 5.01 -8.85 -11.20
C LEU A 62 5.14 -9.78 -10.00
N ASN A 63 4.50 -9.42 -8.89
CA ASN A 63 4.57 -10.16 -7.65
C ASN A 63 3.18 -10.25 -6.99
N PRO A 64 2.19 -10.83 -7.69
CA PRO A 64 0.85 -11.00 -7.13
C PRO A 64 0.94 -11.79 -5.83
N PRO A 65 0.13 -11.47 -4.82
CA PRO A 65 0.13 -12.21 -3.57
C PRO A 65 -0.19 -13.66 -3.85
N ALA A 66 0.67 -14.55 -3.36
CA ALA A 66 0.43 -15.98 -3.41
C ALA A 66 -0.93 -16.26 -2.76
N GLU A 67 -1.86 -16.82 -3.52
CA GLU A 67 -3.03 -17.44 -2.92
C GLU A 67 -2.50 -18.45 -1.91
N ILE A 68 -2.98 -18.37 -0.67
CA ILE A 68 -2.66 -19.35 0.34
C ILE A 68 -3.34 -20.63 -0.15
N ASP A 69 -2.58 -21.48 -0.85
CA ASP A 69 -2.99 -22.86 -1.14
C ASP A 69 -3.39 -23.47 0.21
N SER A 70 -4.70 -23.59 0.41
CA SER A 70 -5.26 -24.23 1.58
C SER A 70 -5.15 -25.74 1.35
N PRO A 71 -4.55 -26.50 2.28
CA PRO A 71 -4.58 -27.96 2.23
C PRO A 71 -6.00 -28.51 2.45
#